data_AF-A0A3M1DE08-F1
#
_entry.id   AF-A0A3M1DE08-F1
#
_cell.length_a   1.000
_cell.length_b   1.000
_cell.length_c   1.000
_cell.angle_alpha   90.00
_cell.angle_beta   90.00
_cell.angle_gamma   90.00
#
_symmetry.space_group_name_H-M   'P 1'
#
loop_
_entity.id
_entity.type
_entity.pdbx_description
1 polymer ?
#
loop_
_entity_poly.entity_id
_entity_poly.type
_entity_poly.pdbx_seq_one_letter_code
_entity_poly.pdbx_strand_id
1 'polypeptide(L)'
;LYPGARLKVIEDPALARRKLGTYQWLNVRLEPDGPEGWVASWYVTDHAPVKEAPPPVTYLRVKSPVGFLNIRQGPGTNTPNIWRVPDGTILEVLENPGQALAKVGKEGEWIRVRTPSLHEGYAAAWYLAADVPPDNRRPVEDAPLPFGECAWIFGIHGAGADETEDFRFLFQGSGKRGWVLFTESIGRHPENLRPNEALRRKLWDWARSGYGVIIRLNHGYEPAGTLPESQYYGAFAATCARWVELYLKRPEIPPSHYTWVILIGNEQNNVREHPGGLADPREHITPQLYARAFNLAYRAIKAVLPNVRVVPGAVDPYNTTPWVRLGGIRYRPLTYFKEMLDGIEAL
;
A
#
# COMPACT_ATOMS: atom_id res chain seq x y z
N LEU A 1 -17.14 -6.01 31.96
CA LEU A 1 -16.36 -7.25 32.19
C LEU A 1 -16.20 -7.97 30.85
N TYR A 2 -15.10 -8.70 30.64
CA TYR A 2 -14.88 -9.57 29.48
C TYR A 2 -15.03 -11.04 29.90
N PRO A 3 -15.38 -11.98 28.98
CA PRO A 3 -15.43 -13.41 29.29
C PRO A 3 -14.11 -13.90 29.88
N GLY A 4 -14.17 -14.70 30.96
CA GLY A 4 -12.97 -15.22 31.63
C GLY A 4 -12.26 -14.25 32.60
N ALA A 5 -12.79 -13.03 32.80
CA ALA A 5 -12.30 -12.11 33.82
C ALA A 5 -12.33 -12.74 35.23
N ARG A 6 -11.25 -12.56 36.00
CA ARG A 6 -11.15 -13.06 37.38
C ARG A 6 -11.72 -12.04 38.36
N LEU A 7 -12.60 -12.49 39.22
CA LEU A 7 -13.28 -11.66 40.20
C LEU A 7 -12.96 -12.16 41.60
N LYS A 8 -12.48 -11.26 42.47
CA LYS A 8 -12.37 -11.50 43.91
C LYS A 8 -13.68 -11.11 44.57
N VAL A 9 -14.33 -12.06 45.24
CA VAL A 9 -15.53 -11.78 46.03
C VAL A 9 -15.13 -10.94 47.25
N ILE A 10 -15.82 -9.82 47.46
CA ILE A 10 -15.60 -8.91 48.59
C ILE A 10 -16.55 -9.22 49.75
N GLU A 11 -17.74 -9.75 49.46
CA GLU A 11 -18.69 -10.20 50.47
C GLU A 11 -18.37 -11.61 51.03
N ASP A 12 -19.17 -12.09 51.98
CA ASP A 12 -19.02 -13.43 52.56
C ASP A 12 -18.98 -14.52 51.44
N PRO A 13 -17.90 -15.32 51.35
CA PRO A 13 -17.76 -16.29 50.26
C PRO A 13 -18.84 -17.38 50.23
N ALA A 14 -19.39 -17.77 51.39
CA ALA A 14 -20.44 -18.79 51.45
C ALA A 14 -21.80 -18.22 51.02
N LEU A 15 -22.06 -16.93 51.29
CA LEU A 15 -23.19 -16.21 50.74
C LEU A 15 -23.06 -16.03 49.22
N ALA A 16 -21.89 -15.60 48.75
CA ALA A 16 -21.64 -15.40 47.32
C ALA A 16 -21.83 -16.70 46.51
N ARG A 17 -21.34 -17.84 47.02
CA ARG A 17 -21.56 -19.15 46.37
C ARG A 17 -23.03 -19.51 46.23
N ARG A 18 -23.87 -19.18 47.21
CA ARG A 18 -25.32 -19.44 47.16
C ARG A 18 -26.05 -18.56 46.15
N LYS A 19 -25.50 -17.39 45.84
CA LYS A 19 -26.05 -16.47 44.83
C LYS A 19 -25.72 -16.89 43.40
N LEU A 20 -24.65 -17.66 43.15
CA LEU A 20 -24.22 -18.06 41.80
C LEU A 20 -25.35 -18.73 41.00
N GLY A 21 -25.52 -18.32 39.74
CA GLY A 21 -26.59 -18.85 38.87
C GLY A 21 -28.00 -18.39 39.22
N THR A 22 -28.18 -17.56 40.27
CA THR A 22 -29.47 -16.94 40.62
C THR A 22 -29.56 -15.52 40.04
N TYR A 23 -30.71 -14.85 40.17
CA TYR A 23 -30.93 -13.46 39.77
C TYR A 23 -30.52 -12.44 40.85
N GLN A 24 -29.39 -12.67 41.51
CA GLN A 24 -28.88 -11.80 42.59
C GLN A 24 -27.61 -11.07 42.14
N TRP A 25 -27.13 -10.13 42.96
CA TRP A 25 -25.91 -9.38 42.70
C TRP A 25 -24.81 -9.78 43.70
N LEU A 26 -23.58 -9.91 43.19
CA LEU A 26 -22.36 -10.18 43.95
C LEU A 26 -21.52 -8.92 44.03
N ASN A 27 -21.01 -8.60 45.22
CA ASN A 27 -20.00 -7.55 45.39
C ASN A 27 -18.60 -8.14 45.15
N VAL A 28 -17.90 -7.61 44.15
CA VAL A 28 -16.64 -8.17 43.64
C VAL A 28 -15.62 -7.08 43.32
N ARG A 29 -14.34 -7.44 43.35
CA ARG A 29 -13.22 -6.67 42.80
C ARG A 29 -12.70 -7.39 41.56
N LEU A 30 -12.48 -6.66 40.47
CA LEU A 30 -11.79 -7.22 39.31
C LEU A 30 -10.31 -7.44 39.66
N GLU A 31 -9.79 -8.66 39.47
CA GLU A 31 -8.37 -8.96 39.70
C GLU A 31 -7.51 -8.53 38.49
N PRO A 32 -6.21 -8.20 38.70
CA PRO A 32 -5.51 -8.17 39.99
C PRO A 32 -5.77 -6.90 40.83
N ASP A 33 -5.90 -5.73 40.21
CA ASP A 33 -6.02 -4.42 40.89
C ASP A 33 -7.15 -3.55 40.29
N GLY A 34 -8.21 -4.18 39.83
CA GLY A 34 -9.35 -3.52 39.19
C GLY A 34 -10.37 -2.92 40.18
N PRO A 35 -11.36 -2.18 39.66
CA PRO A 35 -12.37 -1.53 40.47
C PRO A 35 -13.27 -2.54 41.21
N GLU A 36 -13.81 -2.12 42.34
CA GLU A 36 -14.88 -2.80 43.05
C GLU A 36 -16.25 -2.46 42.44
N GLY A 37 -17.18 -3.40 42.50
CA GLY A 37 -18.54 -3.17 42.02
C GLY A 37 -19.43 -4.39 42.17
N TRP A 38 -20.62 -4.26 41.60
CA TRP A 38 -21.62 -5.33 41.61
C TRP A 38 -21.68 -6.03 40.27
N VAL A 39 -21.73 -7.36 40.29
CA VAL A 39 -21.92 -8.20 39.11
C VAL A 39 -23.14 -9.09 39.29
N ALA A 40 -23.92 -9.24 38.23
CA ALA A 40 -25.06 -10.15 38.17
C ALA A 40 -24.59 -11.61 38.29
N SER A 41 -25.07 -12.33 39.30
CA SER A 41 -24.57 -13.67 39.67
C SER A 41 -24.85 -14.75 38.62
N TRP A 42 -25.76 -14.51 37.68
CA TRP A 42 -26.06 -15.42 36.56
C TRP A 42 -25.06 -15.32 35.40
N TYR A 43 -24.12 -14.37 35.43
CA TYR A 43 -23.00 -14.28 34.50
C TYR A 43 -21.65 -14.72 35.10
N VAL A 44 -21.67 -15.29 36.32
CA VAL A 44 -20.47 -15.69 37.06
C VAL A 44 -20.50 -17.19 37.35
N THR A 45 -19.35 -17.84 37.26
CA THR A 45 -19.14 -19.24 37.64
C THR A 45 -17.97 -19.35 38.63
N ASP A 46 -18.01 -20.34 39.51
CA ASP A 46 -16.90 -20.70 40.39
C ASP A 46 -15.92 -21.71 39.75
N HIS A 47 -16.18 -22.12 38.51
CA HIS A 47 -15.26 -22.92 37.73
C HIS A 47 -13.98 -22.13 37.41
N ALA A 48 -12.86 -22.85 37.38
CA ALA A 48 -11.61 -22.27 36.89
C ALA A 48 -11.88 -21.63 35.52
N PRO A 49 -11.35 -20.43 35.24
CA PRO A 49 -11.55 -19.78 33.95
C PRO A 49 -11.14 -20.77 32.87
N VAL A 50 -12.04 -21.02 31.91
CA VAL A 50 -11.71 -21.78 30.71
C VAL A 50 -10.47 -21.09 30.15
N LYS A 51 -9.35 -21.81 30.15
CA LYS A 51 -8.11 -21.30 29.57
C LYS A 51 -8.43 -21.13 28.10
N GLU A 52 -8.68 -19.88 27.67
CA GLU A 52 -8.90 -19.59 26.26
C GLU A 52 -7.75 -20.23 25.49
N ALA A 53 -8.11 -21.09 24.53
CA ALA A 53 -7.10 -21.72 23.70
C ALA A 53 -6.31 -20.59 23.04
N PRO A 54 -4.96 -20.68 23.02
CA PRO A 54 -4.18 -19.70 22.29
C PRO A 54 -4.71 -19.60 20.85
N PRO A 55 -4.72 -18.39 20.27
CA PRO A 55 -5.26 -18.20 18.94
C PRO A 55 -4.59 -19.17 17.95
N PRO A 56 -5.34 -19.73 17.00
CA PRO A 56 -4.80 -20.70 16.05
C PRO A 56 -3.65 -20.08 15.25
N VAL A 57 -2.58 -20.85 15.03
CA VAL A 57 -1.47 -20.44 14.17
C VAL A 57 -1.91 -20.52 12.72
N THR A 58 -2.23 -19.36 12.13
CA THR A 58 -2.62 -19.24 10.72
C THR A 58 -1.43 -18.89 9.82
N TYR A 59 -0.35 -18.37 10.40
CA TYR A 59 0.84 -17.96 9.66
C TYR A 59 2.12 -18.41 10.35
N LEU A 60 3.13 -18.75 9.55
CA LEU A 60 4.47 -19.13 10.00
C LEU A 60 5.52 -18.29 9.28
N ARG A 61 6.58 -17.91 9.99
CA ARG A 61 7.73 -17.21 9.41
C ARG A 61 8.81 -18.20 9.01
N VAL A 62 9.37 -18.03 7.82
CA VAL A 62 10.58 -18.73 7.42
C VAL A 62 11.77 -18.22 8.23
N LYS A 63 12.49 -19.16 8.85
CA LYS A 63 13.80 -18.96 9.48
C LYS A 63 14.80 -19.92 8.84
N SER A 64 15.44 -19.47 7.77
CA SER A 64 16.41 -20.25 7.01
C SER A 64 17.82 -19.68 7.17
N PRO A 65 18.78 -20.47 7.71
CA PRO A 65 20.16 -20.02 7.87
C PRO A 65 20.89 -19.80 6.54
N VAL A 66 20.35 -20.32 5.42
CA VAL A 66 20.92 -20.17 4.07
C VAL A 66 20.21 -19.08 3.25
N GLY A 67 19.31 -18.32 3.88
CA GLY A 67 18.64 -17.15 3.27
C GLY A 67 17.41 -17.46 2.42
N PHE A 68 17.04 -18.74 2.25
CA PHE A 68 15.83 -19.13 1.50
C PHE A 68 15.28 -20.49 1.95
N LEU A 69 14.01 -20.74 1.64
CA LEU A 69 13.35 -22.04 1.81
C LEU A 69 12.70 -22.49 0.51
N ASN A 70 12.87 -23.77 0.18
CA ASN A 70 12.18 -24.40 -0.96
C ASN A 70 10.77 -24.83 -0.51
N ILE A 71 9.79 -24.51 -1.35
CA ILE A 71 8.42 -25.00 -1.26
C ILE A 71 8.29 -26.16 -2.23
N ARG A 72 7.88 -27.32 -1.71
CA ARG A 72 7.91 -28.56 -2.48
C ARG A 72 6.52 -29.09 -2.77
N GLN A 73 6.40 -29.89 -3.82
CA GLN A 73 5.13 -30.50 -4.21
C GLN A 73 4.58 -31.46 -3.15
N GLY A 74 5.46 -32.12 -2.39
CA GLY A 74 5.09 -33.03 -1.31
C GLY A 74 6.00 -32.91 -0.07
N PRO A 75 5.66 -33.61 1.01
CA PRO A 75 6.38 -33.53 2.29
C PRO A 75 7.68 -34.35 2.26
N GLY A 76 8.69 -33.86 1.54
CA GLY A 76 9.98 -34.55 1.44
C GLY A 76 10.95 -33.88 0.49
N THR A 77 12.25 -34.06 0.74
CA THR A 77 13.33 -33.52 -0.11
C THR A 77 13.47 -34.24 -1.46
N ASN A 78 12.88 -35.42 -1.59
CA ASN A 78 12.77 -36.21 -2.82
C ASN A 78 11.65 -35.72 -3.76
N THR A 79 10.81 -34.77 -3.33
CA THR A 79 9.74 -34.22 -4.16
C THR A 79 10.20 -32.96 -4.91
N PRO A 80 9.62 -32.64 -6.08
CA PRO A 80 10.02 -31.47 -6.84
C PRO A 80 9.92 -30.17 -6.04
N ASN A 81 10.90 -29.29 -6.24
CA ASN A 81 10.83 -27.91 -5.78
C ASN A 81 9.92 -27.11 -6.73
N ILE A 82 8.79 -26.59 -6.23
CA ILE A 82 7.83 -25.85 -7.03
C ILE A 82 7.97 -24.34 -6.86
N TRP A 83 8.58 -23.88 -5.76
CA TRP A 83 8.83 -22.46 -5.52
C TRP A 83 9.95 -22.24 -4.51
N ARG A 84 10.55 -21.03 -4.49
CA ARG A 84 11.53 -20.64 -3.47
C ARG A 84 11.11 -19.32 -2.85
N VAL A 85 11.17 -19.26 -1.52
CA VAL A 85 10.89 -18.04 -0.75
C VAL A 85 12.14 -17.59 0.01
N PRO A 86 12.42 -16.29 0.12
CA PRO A 86 13.49 -15.78 0.97
C PRO A 86 13.25 -16.05 2.47
N ASP A 87 14.31 -15.97 3.26
CA ASP A 87 14.21 -15.89 4.72
C ASP A 87 13.29 -14.75 5.17
N GLY A 88 12.60 -14.93 6.30
CA GLY A 88 11.65 -13.96 6.84
C GLY A 88 10.28 -13.94 6.15
N THR A 89 10.09 -14.67 5.05
CA THR A 89 8.79 -14.78 4.36
C THR A 89 7.72 -15.33 5.30
N ILE A 90 6.51 -14.75 5.24
CA ILE A 90 5.34 -15.23 5.97
C ILE A 90 4.55 -16.18 5.08
N LEU A 91 4.25 -17.36 5.60
CA LEU A 91 3.53 -18.44 4.93
C LEU A 91 2.19 -18.67 5.60
N GLU A 92 1.12 -18.78 4.82
CA GLU A 92 -0.20 -19.18 5.31
C GLU A 92 -0.23 -20.69 5.54
N VAL A 93 -0.75 -21.14 6.69
CA VAL A 93 -0.91 -22.56 7.01
C VAL A 93 -2.19 -23.09 6.37
N LEU A 94 -2.08 -24.18 5.59
CA LEU A 94 -3.20 -24.82 4.88
C LEU A 94 -3.62 -26.18 5.48
N GLU A 95 -3.16 -26.49 6.69
CA GLU A 95 -3.56 -27.67 7.45
C GLU A 95 -4.10 -27.27 8.83
N ASN A 96 -4.46 -28.25 9.67
CA ASN A 96 -4.97 -27.95 11.00
C ASN A 96 -3.92 -27.14 11.82
N PRO A 97 -4.27 -25.96 12.36
CA PRO A 97 -3.32 -25.10 13.07
C PRO A 97 -2.60 -25.76 14.25
N GLY A 98 -3.29 -26.64 14.99
CA GLY A 98 -2.69 -27.38 16.11
C GLY A 98 -1.69 -28.43 15.64
N GLN A 99 -1.98 -29.12 14.54
CA GLN A 99 -1.04 -30.07 13.92
C GLN A 99 0.18 -29.35 13.33
N ALA A 100 -0.04 -28.22 12.65
CA ALA A 100 1.04 -27.40 12.12
C ALA A 100 1.95 -26.91 13.27
N LEU A 101 1.38 -26.32 14.32
CA LEU A 101 2.13 -25.85 15.48
C LEU A 101 2.94 -26.99 16.14
N ALA A 102 2.37 -28.20 16.24
CA ALA A 102 3.07 -29.35 16.78
C ALA A 102 4.28 -29.81 15.94
N LYS A 103 4.36 -29.43 14.66
CA LYS A 103 5.47 -29.75 13.75
C LYS A 103 6.55 -28.67 13.70
N VAL A 104 6.22 -27.42 14.01
CA VAL A 104 7.13 -26.27 13.94
C VAL A 104 8.45 -26.57 14.67
N GLY A 105 9.57 -26.31 14.01
CA GLY A 105 10.92 -26.54 14.55
C GLY A 105 11.40 -27.99 14.53
N LYS A 106 10.56 -28.97 14.17
CA LYS A 106 10.94 -30.39 14.16
C LYS A 106 11.58 -30.80 12.84
N GLU A 107 12.77 -31.41 12.92
CA GLU A 107 13.43 -32.00 11.77
C GLU A 107 12.61 -33.16 11.19
N GLY A 108 12.60 -33.29 9.86
CA GLY A 108 11.86 -34.33 9.13
C GLY A 108 10.37 -34.03 8.94
N GLU A 109 9.79 -33.11 9.70
CA GLU A 109 8.38 -32.72 9.58
C GLU A 109 8.15 -31.67 8.48
N TRP A 110 6.95 -31.69 7.90
CA TRP A 110 6.55 -30.80 6.81
C TRP A 110 5.15 -30.24 7.05
N ILE A 111 4.98 -28.96 6.72
CA ILE A 111 3.71 -28.22 6.89
C ILE A 111 3.21 -27.81 5.51
N ARG A 112 1.93 -28.06 5.23
CA ARG A 112 1.28 -27.58 4.00
C ARG A 112 1.01 -26.09 4.13
N VAL A 113 1.47 -25.31 3.16
CA VAL A 113 1.49 -23.85 3.21
C VAL A 113 1.11 -23.20 1.87
N ARG A 114 0.67 -21.94 1.92
CA ARG A 114 0.59 -21.02 0.77
C ARG A 114 1.60 -19.90 0.92
N THR A 115 2.33 -19.60 -0.15
CA THR A 115 3.24 -18.45 -0.22
C THR A 115 2.50 -17.15 -0.52
N PRO A 116 3.10 -15.96 -0.29
CA PRO A 116 2.51 -14.68 -0.70
C PRO A 116 2.25 -14.59 -2.22
N SER A 117 3.02 -15.33 -3.02
CA SER A 117 2.84 -15.44 -4.47
C SER A 117 1.82 -16.53 -4.86
N LEU A 118 0.95 -16.96 -3.92
CA LEU A 118 -0.14 -17.92 -4.11
C LEU A 118 0.26 -19.34 -4.51
N HIS A 119 1.55 -19.71 -4.42
CA HIS A 119 1.98 -21.10 -4.60
C HIS A 119 1.65 -21.92 -3.35
N GLU A 120 0.98 -23.05 -3.53
CA GLU A 120 0.67 -24.02 -2.48
C GLU A 120 1.60 -25.23 -2.54
N GLY A 121 2.16 -25.62 -1.40
CA GLY A 121 3.03 -26.78 -1.30
C GLY A 121 3.41 -27.10 0.14
N TYR A 122 4.56 -27.75 0.33
CA TYR A 122 5.06 -28.17 1.63
C TYR A 122 6.37 -27.47 1.95
N ALA A 123 6.45 -26.94 3.17
CA ALA A 123 7.65 -26.32 3.73
C ALA A 123 8.20 -27.19 4.85
N ALA A 124 9.53 -27.30 4.92
CA ALA A 124 10.24 -28.02 5.98
C ALA A 124 10.02 -27.32 7.33
N ALA A 125 9.43 -28.02 8.30
CA ALA A 125 8.94 -27.42 9.54
C ALA A 125 10.06 -26.91 10.45
N TRP A 126 11.26 -27.50 10.37
CA TRP A 126 12.45 -27.06 11.12
C TRP A 126 13.02 -25.71 10.67
N TYR A 127 12.55 -25.15 9.56
CA TYR A 127 12.85 -23.79 9.12
C TYR A 127 11.67 -22.83 9.29
N LEU A 128 10.71 -23.16 10.15
CA LEU A 128 9.53 -22.34 10.42
C LEU A 128 9.48 -21.91 11.88
N ALA A 129 8.93 -20.73 12.12
CA ALA A 129 8.68 -20.19 13.46
C ALA A 129 7.24 -19.68 13.58
N ALA A 130 6.60 -19.98 14.72
CA ALA A 130 5.29 -19.47 15.10
C ALA A 130 5.41 -18.15 15.89
N ASP A 131 6.20 -17.20 15.37
CA ASP A 131 6.41 -15.87 15.96
C ASP A 131 5.70 -14.75 15.16
N VAL A 132 4.75 -15.14 14.30
CA VAL A 132 3.92 -14.21 13.55
C VAL A 132 2.76 -13.78 14.47
N PRO A 133 2.69 -12.50 14.88
CA PRO A 133 1.58 -12.04 15.67
C PRO A 133 0.28 -12.16 14.87
N PRO A 134 -0.87 -12.38 15.53
CA PRO A 134 -2.16 -12.31 14.87
C PRO A 134 -2.32 -10.97 14.14
N ASP A 135 -2.86 -11.01 12.92
CA ASP A 135 -3.21 -9.78 12.21
C ASP A 135 -4.44 -9.15 12.85
N ASN A 136 -4.22 -8.14 13.68
CA ASN A 136 -5.25 -7.37 14.36
C ASN A 136 -5.58 -6.06 13.63
N ARG A 137 -5.03 -5.85 12.42
CA ARG A 137 -5.37 -4.68 11.61
C ARG A 137 -6.85 -4.76 11.28
N ARG A 138 -7.56 -3.68 11.60
CA ARG A 138 -8.95 -3.52 11.18
C ARG A 138 -8.94 -3.05 9.73
N PRO A 139 -9.81 -3.59 8.86
CA PRO A 139 -10.11 -2.96 7.60
C PRO A 139 -10.45 -1.49 7.85
N VAL A 140 -9.97 -0.60 6.98
CA VAL A 140 -10.45 0.79 6.99
C VAL A 140 -11.96 0.73 6.76
N GLU A 141 -12.72 1.51 7.52
CA GLU A 141 -14.17 1.59 7.32
C GLU A 141 -14.46 2.03 5.88
N ASP A 142 -15.50 1.45 5.26
CA ASP A 142 -16.02 1.86 3.95
C ASP A 142 -16.74 3.23 4.04
N ALA A 143 -16.06 4.21 4.62
CA ALA A 143 -16.54 5.58 4.67
C ALA A 143 -16.66 6.12 3.23
N PRO A 144 -17.65 6.98 2.95
CA PRO A 144 -17.72 7.68 1.67
C PRO A 144 -16.42 8.46 1.44
N LEU A 145 -15.65 8.06 0.43
CA LEU A 145 -14.44 8.75 0.02
C LEU A 145 -14.77 9.79 -1.06
N PRO A 146 -14.03 10.90 -1.14
CA PRO A 146 -14.13 11.82 -2.26
C PRO A 146 -13.91 11.08 -3.59
N PHE A 147 -14.56 11.52 -4.67
CA PHE A 147 -14.29 10.98 -6.00
C PHE A 147 -12.79 11.10 -6.33
N GLY A 148 -12.22 10.03 -6.89
CA GLY A 148 -10.79 9.97 -7.22
C GLY A 148 -9.89 9.47 -6.07
N GLU A 149 -10.48 9.05 -4.94
CA GLU A 149 -9.81 8.40 -3.81
C GLU A 149 -10.24 6.92 -3.69
N CYS A 150 -9.41 6.07 -3.06
CA CYS A 150 -9.73 4.66 -2.86
C CYS A 150 -9.04 4.06 -1.64
N ALA A 151 -9.79 3.32 -0.82
CA ALA A 151 -9.26 2.63 0.37
C ALA A 151 -8.38 1.41 0.02
N TRP A 152 -8.54 0.85 -1.18
CA TRP A 152 -7.78 -0.31 -1.64
C TRP A 152 -6.38 0.09 -2.12
N ILE A 153 -5.37 -0.74 -1.92
CA ILE A 153 -3.95 -0.40 -2.20
C ILE A 153 -3.40 -1.01 -3.50
N PHE A 154 -4.26 -1.62 -4.32
CA PHE A 154 -3.91 -2.19 -5.61
C PHE A 154 -4.58 -1.40 -6.73
N GLY A 155 -4.08 -1.55 -7.95
CA GLY A 155 -4.60 -0.79 -9.07
C GLY A 155 -4.11 -1.28 -10.42
N ILE A 156 -4.50 -0.56 -11.46
CA ILE A 156 -4.21 -0.87 -12.85
C ILE A 156 -3.31 0.23 -13.42
N HIS A 157 -2.19 -0.20 -14.00
CA HIS A 157 -1.32 0.64 -14.81
C HIS A 157 -1.69 0.41 -16.28
N GLY A 158 -2.41 1.33 -16.91
CA GLY A 158 -2.77 1.15 -18.33
C GLY A 158 -3.93 1.99 -18.86
N ALA A 159 -4.63 2.81 -18.07
CA ALA A 159 -5.82 3.50 -18.57
C ALA A 159 -5.53 4.85 -19.25
N GLY A 160 -4.36 5.03 -19.90
CA GLY A 160 -3.94 6.31 -20.49
C GLY A 160 -4.95 6.96 -21.45
N ALA A 161 -4.76 8.24 -21.82
CA ALA A 161 -5.69 8.96 -22.70
C ALA A 161 -6.04 8.19 -23.99
N ASP A 162 -5.06 7.52 -24.59
CA ASP A 162 -5.22 6.77 -25.85
C ASP A 162 -5.68 5.31 -25.65
N GLU A 163 -5.74 4.84 -24.40
CA GLU A 163 -6.24 3.49 -24.10
C GLU A 163 -7.76 3.46 -24.29
N THR A 164 -8.26 2.49 -25.06
CA THR A 164 -9.70 2.36 -25.32
C THR A 164 -10.34 1.27 -24.48
N GLU A 165 -9.55 0.37 -23.90
CA GLU A 165 -10.07 -0.70 -23.06
C GLU A 165 -10.52 -0.22 -21.67
N ASP A 166 -11.66 -0.73 -21.24
CA ASP A 166 -12.21 -0.49 -19.91
C ASP A 166 -11.84 -1.63 -18.97
N PHE A 167 -10.70 -1.52 -18.30
CA PHE A 167 -10.22 -2.57 -17.38
C PHE A 167 -11.02 -2.72 -16.08
N ARG A 168 -12.14 -1.99 -15.88
CA ARG A 168 -13.01 -2.19 -14.70
C ARG A 168 -13.57 -3.61 -14.62
N PHE A 169 -13.60 -4.35 -15.74
CA PHE A 169 -14.02 -5.76 -15.75
C PHE A 169 -13.17 -6.63 -14.82
N LEU A 170 -11.89 -6.29 -14.59
CA LEU A 170 -10.99 -7.02 -13.69
C LEU A 170 -11.47 -6.99 -12.23
N PHE A 171 -12.36 -6.06 -11.87
CA PHE A 171 -12.92 -5.94 -10.51
C PHE A 171 -14.37 -6.40 -10.40
N GLN A 172 -15.01 -6.81 -11.50
CA GLN A 172 -16.42 -7.21 -11.50
C GLN A 172 -16.65 -8.41 -10.55
N GLY A 173 -17.75 -8.35 -9.79
CA GLY A 173 -18.13 -9.40 -8.82
C GLY A 173 -17.27 -9.47 -7.55
N SER A 174 -16.16 -8.74 -7.46
CA SER A 174 -15.26 -8.83 -6.30
C SER A 174 -15.70 -8.01 -5.08
N GLY A 175 -16.63 -7.05 -5.26
CA GLY A 175 -16.95 -6.03 -4.26
C GLY A 175 -15.83 -5.02 -4.02
N LYS A 176 -14.73 -5.08 -4.80
CA LYS A 176 -13.55 -4.24 -4.62
C LYS A 176 -13.46 -3.15 -5.69
N ARG A 177 -12.68 -2.14 -5.36
CA ARG A 177 -12.18 -1.10 -6.27
C ARG A 177 -10.67 -1.04 -6.13
N GLY A 178 -10.04 -0.15 -6.87
CA GLY A 178 -8.59 0.05 -6.82
C GLY A 178 -8.21 1.43 -7.31
N TRP A 179 -6.93 1.59 -7.57
CA TRP A 179 -6.37 2.76 -8.21
C TRP A 179 -6.24 2.56 -9.72
N VAL A 180 -6.27 3.64 -10.48
CA VAL A 180 -5.97 3.65 -11.90
C VAL A 180 -4.98 4.75 -12.21
N LEU A 181 -3.94 4.44 -12.98
CA LEU A 181 -2.95 5.41 -13.45
C LEU A 181 -3.23 5.83 -14.90
N PHE A 182 -3.39 7.13 -15.10
CA PHE A 182 -3.37 7.81 -16.39
C PHE A 182 -1.99 8.42 -16.61
N THR A 183 -1.44 8.32 -17.82
CA THR A 183 -0.14 8.89 -18.16
C THR A 183 -0.30 9.82 -19.35
N GLU A 184 0.16 11.06 -19.20
CA GLU A 184 -0.07 12.14 -20.15
C GLU A 184 1.26 12.78 -20.54
N SER A 185 1.44 13.03 -21.83
CA SER A 185 2.53 13.85 -22.38
C SER A 185 1.95 15.21 -22.74
N ILE A 186 2.19 16.22 -21.91
CA ILE A 186 1.50 17.51 -22.02
C ILE A 186 2.33 18.60 -22.69
N GLY A 187 3.61 18.35 -22.95
CA GLY A 187 4.53 19.36 -23.48
C GLY A 187 4.78 20.50 -22.49
N ARG A 188 5.15 21.67 -23.00
CA ARG A 188 5.51 22.87 -22.21
C ARG A 188 4.81 24.15 -22.68
N HIS A 189 3.74 23.99 -23.45
CA HIS A 189 3.02 25.07 -24.13
C HIS A 189 1.55 25.07 -23.68
N PRO A 190 1.20 25.78 -22.58
CA PRO A 190 -0.18 25.78 -22.07
C PRO A 190 -1.20 26.26 -23.12
N GLU A 191 -0.78 27.16 -24.01
CA GLU A 191 -1.55 27.70 -25.13
C GLU A 191 -1.86 26.66 -26.22
N ASN A 192 -1.19 25.50 -26.22
CA ASN A 192 -1.47 24.41 -27.16
C ASN A 192 -2.48 23.40 -26.60
N LEU A 193 -2.71 23.40 -25.28
CA LEU A 193 -3.75 22.55 -24.69
C LEU A 193 -5.13 23.04 -25.12
N ARG A 194 -5.93 22.14 -25.68
CA ARG A 194 -7.32 22.37 -26.06
C ARG A 194 -8.23 21.58 -25.12
N PRO A 195 -9.43 22.07 -24.79
CA PRO A 195 -10.42 21.26 -24.09
C PRO A 195 -10.73 19.98 -24.87
N ASN A 196 -10.74 18.84 -24.18
CA ASN A 196 -11.19 17.56 -24.71
C ASN A 196 -12.20 16.94 -23.74
N GLU A 197 -13.48 17.07 -24.05
CA GLU A 197 -14.56 16.61 -23.16
C GLU A 197 -14.61 15.08 -23.05
N ALA A 198 -14.15 14.34 -24.06
CA ALA A 198 -14.10 12.88 -23.99
C ALA A 198 -13.09 12.40 -22.96
N LEU A 199 -11.88 12.96 -22.96
CA LEU A 199 -10.86 12.68 -21.93
C LEU A 199 -11.34 13.12 -20.54
N ARG A 200 -11.92 14.33 -20.44
CA ARG A 200 -12.46 14.84 -19.19
C ARG A 200 -13.53 13.90 -18.63
N ARG A 201 -14.49 13.48 -19.45
CA ARG A 201 -15.53 12.53 -19.06
C ARG A 201 -14.94 11.20 -18.61
N LYS A 202 -13.98 10.64 -19.36
CA LYS A 202 -13.29 9.39 -19.00
C LYS A 202 -12.69 9.45 -17.59
N LEU A 203 -11.90 10.49 -17.28
CA LEU A 203 -11.29 10.66 -15.95
C LEU A 203 -12.35 10.73 -14.83
N TRP A 204 -13.39 11.53 -15.04
CA TRP A 204 -14.46 11.71 -14.07
C TRP A 204 -15.36 10.47 -13.90
N ASP A 205 -15.56 9.68 -14.95
CA ASP A 205 -16.34 8.44 -14.88
C ASP A 205 -15.61 7.38 -14.03
N TRP A 206 -14.27 7.29 -14.15
CA TRP A 206 -13.47 6.45 -13.26
C TRP A 206 -13.59 6.90 -11.80
N ALA A 207 -13.39 8.19 -11.54
CA ALA A 207 -13.48 8.77 -10.19
C ALA A 207 -14.87 8.56 -9.54
N ARG A 208 -15.95 8.83 -10.28
CA ARG A 208 -17.33 8.64 -9.82
C ARG A 208 -17.74 7.18 -9.66
N SER A 209 -17.05 6.27 -10.36
CA SER A 209 -17.24 4.82 -10.19
C SER A 209 -16.61 4.28 -8.91
N GLY A 210 -15.99 5.13 -8.08
CA GLY A 210 -15.36 4.76 -6.80
C GLY A 210 -13.92 4.28 -6.93
N TYR A 211 -13.24 4.61 -8.04
CA TYR A 211 -11.81 4.32 -8.21
C TYR A 211 -10.96 5.51 -7.78
N GLY A 212 -9.80 5.20 -7.22
CA GLY A 212 -8.75 6.17 -6.97
C GLY A 212 -8.08 6.51 -8.29
N VAL A 213 -7.89 7.80 -8.59
CA VAL A 213 -7.34 8.21 -9.89
C VAL A 213 -6.02 8.94 -9.70
N ILE A 214 -5.00 8.38 -10.32
CA ILE A 214 -3.65 8.91 -10.38
C ILE A 214 -3.39 9.42 -11.80
N ILE A 215 -2.87 10.62 -11.93
CA ILE A 215 -2.49 11.23 -13.20
C ILE A 215 -0.99 11.50 -13.17
N ARG A 216 -0.24 10.92 -14.09
CA ARG A 216 1.18 11.21 -14.29
C ARG A 216 1.35 12.18 -15.45
N LEU A 217 1.84 13.38 -15.13
CA LEU A 217 2.10 14.43 -16.10
C LEU A 217 3.59 14.43 -16.46
N ASN A 218 3.89 14.10 -17.72
CA ASN A 218 5.22 14.20 -18.31
C ASN A 218 5.25 15.36 -19.30
N HIS A 219 6.42 15.98 -19.46
CA HIS A 219 6.68 16.85 -20.61
C HIS A 219 6.57 16.08 -21.92
N GLY A 220 7.24 14.93 -21.98
CA GLY A 220 7.15 13.97 -23.06
C GLY A 220 7.80 12.65 -22.66
N TYR A 221 8.06 11.82 -23.67
CA TYR A 221 8.85 10.59 -23.54
C TYR A 221 10.13 10.73 -24.35
N GLU A 222 11.04 9.76 -24.30
CA GLU A 222 12.25 9.75 -25.13
C GLU A 222 11.90 10.07 -26.61
N PRO A 223 12.56 11.05 -27.27
CA PRO A 223 13.73 11.82 -26.80
C PRO A 223 13.41 13.16 -26.13
N ALA A 224 12.15 13.53 -25.97
CA ALA A 224 11.76 14.82 -25.37
C ALA A 224 12.03 14.88 -23.86
N GLY A 225 11.99 13.73 -23.19
CA GLY A 225 12.23 13.58 -21.75
C GLY A 225 10.99 13.87 -20.89
N THR A 226 10.96 13.25 -19.70
CA THR A 226 9.87 13.38 -18.72
C THR A 226 9.73 14.81 -18.19
N LEU A 227 10.83 15.58 -18.18
CA LEU A 227 10.87 17.02 -17.98
C LEU A 227 11.57 17.66 -19.19
N PRO A 228 11.30 18.94 -19.53
CA PRO A 228 12.07 19.65 -20.55
C PRO A 228 13.43 20.10 -19.99
N GLU A 229 14.22 20.82 -20.76
CA GLU A 229 15.39 21.52 -20.22
C GLU A 229 14.97 22.54 -19.15
N SER A 230 15.83 22.77 -18.16
CA SER A 230 15.56 23.53 -16.95
C SER A 230 15.14 24.98 -17.18
N GLN A 231 15.60 25.57 -18.29
CA GLN A 231 15.15 26.89 -18.75
C GLN A 231 13.63 26.95 -19.03
N TYR A 232 12.98 25.81 -19.27
CA TYR A 232 11.56 25.69 -19.59
C TYR A 232 10.69 25.16 -18.45
N TYR A 233 11.23 24.93 -17.25
CA TYR A 233 10.44 24.41 -16.12
C TYR A 233 9.26 25.30 -15.73
N GLY A 234 9.39 26.63 -15.85
CA GLY A 234 8.27 27.55 -15.63
C GLY A 234 7.13 27.34 -16.63
N ALA A 235 7.47 27.12 -17.91
CA ALA A 235 6.49 26.87 -18.96
C ALA A 235 5.80 25.51 -18.76
N PHE A 236 6.56 24.47 -18.43
CA PHE A 236 6.02 23.15 -18.06
C PHE A 236 5.08 23.23 -16.85
N ALA A 237 5.46 23.95 -15.78
CA ALA A 237 4.61 24.14 -14.62
C ALA A 237 3.28 24.84 -14.97
N ALA A 238 3.32 25.85 -15.85
CA ALA A 238 2.11 26.49 -16.36
C ALA A 238 1.26 25.52 -17.21
N THR A 239 1.88 24.64 -18.01
CA THR A 239 1.19 23.57 -18.74
C THR A 239 0.51 22.58 -17.81
N CYS A 240 1.18 22.14 -16.73
CA CYS A 240 0.58 21.29 -15.69
C CYS A 240 -0.67 21.93 -15.09
N ALA A 241 -0.57 23.20 -14.67
CA ALA A 241 -1.70 23.93 -14.08
C ALA A 241 -2.87 24.06 -15.07
N ARG A 242 -2.58 24.36 -16.33
CA ARG A 242 -3.60 24.45 -17.39
C ARG A 242 -4.27 23.10 -17.67
N TRP A 243 -3.51 22.01 -17.67
CA TRP A 243 -4.06 20.66 -17.82
C TRP A 243 -5.02 20.33 -16.67
N VAL A 244 -4.62 20.60 -15.41
CA VAL A 244 -5.48 20.41 -14.23
C VAL A 244 -6.75 21.24 -14.31
N GLU A 245 -6.65 22.50 -14.74
CA GLU A 245 -7.80 23.38 -14.92
C GLU A 245 -8.80 22.82 -15.93
N LEU A 246 -8.30 22.36 -17.09
CA LEU A 246 -9.14 21.86 -18.19
C LEU A 246 -9.83 20.54 -17.84
N TYR A 247 -9.14 19.62 -17.17
CA TYR A 247 -9.59 18.24 -17.05
C TYR A 247 -10.08 17.87 -15.64
N LEU A 248 -9.50 18.43 -14.59
CA LEU A 248 -9.74 17.98 -13.21
C LEU A 248 -10.55 18.96 -12.37
N LYS A 249 -10.51 20.26 -12.66
CA LYS A 249 -11.29 21.25 -11.92
C LYS A 249 -12.77 21.20 -12.35
N ARG A 250 -13.68 21.16 -11.37
CA ARG A 250 -15.13 21.29 -11.56
C ARG A 250 -15.65 22.38 -10.62
N PRO A 251 -15.83 23.64 -11.08
CA PRO A 251 -16.37 24.70 -10.24
C PRO A 251 -17.80 24.41 -9.75
N GLU A 252 -18.54 23.55 -10.46
CA GLU A 252 -19.89 23.13 -10.13
C GLU A 252 -19.97 22.04 -9.04
N ILE A 253 -18.83 21.49 -8.58
CA ILE A 253 -18.77 20.46 -7.54
C ILE A 253 -17.98 21.01 -6.34
N PRO A 254 -18.47 20.87 -5.09
CA PRO A 254 -17.71 21.27 -3.91
C PRO A 254 -16.31 20.61 -3.88
N PRO A 255 -15.22 21.36 -3.62
CA PRO A 255 -13.86 20.80 -3.59
C PRO A 255 -13.64 19.68 -2.57
N SER A 256 -14.50 19.56 -1.55
CA SER A 256 -14.46 18.46 -0.58
C SER A 256 -14.99 17.13 -1.13
N HIS A 257 -15.73 17.14 -2.24
CA HIS A 257 -16.37 15.94 -2.80
C HIS A 257 -15.47 15.16 -3.76
N TYR A 258 -14.32 15.72 -4.15
CA TYR A 258 -13.37 15.05 -5.03
C TYR A 258 -11.93 15.43 -4.69
N THR A 259 -11.01 14.57 -5.08
CA THR A 259 -9.58 14.83 -5.03
C THR A 259 -8.91 14.07 -6.19
N TRP A 260 -7.65 14.39 -6.45
CA TRP A 260 -6.85 13.67 -7.44
C TRP A 260 -5.44 13.49 -6.90
N VAL A 261 -4.72 12.52 -7.45
CA VAL A 261 -3.27 12.37 -7.23
C VAL A 261 -2.57 12.71 -8.53
N ILE A 262 -1.64 13.66 -8.51
CA ILE A 262 -0.84 14.07 -9.66
C ILE A 262 0.62 13.73 -9.41
N LEU A 263 1.20 12.86 -10.24
CA LEU A 263 2.64 12.62 -10.31
C LEU A 263 3.27 13.56 -11.32
N ILE A 264 4.40 14.17 -10.95
CA ILE A 264 5.19 15.02 -11.84
C ILE A 264 6.38 14.22 -12.36
N GLY A 265 6.29 13.83 -13.63
CA GLY A 265 7.28 13.01 -14.31
C GLY A 265 7.34 11.55 -13.85
N ASN A 266 8.30 10.83 -14.41
CA ASN A 266 8.58 9.42 -14.16
C ASN A 266 10.05 9.14 -14.41
N GLU A 267 10.67 8.34 -13.56
CA GLU A 267 12.02 7.80 -13.76
C GLU A 267 13.04 8.88 -14.10
N GLN A 268 12.93 10.05 -13.47
CA GLN A 268 13.73 11.24 -13.75
C GLN A 268 15.25 11.05 -13.55
N ASN A 269 15.69 9.97 -12.92
CA ASN A 269 17.10 9.60 -12.77
C ASN A 269 17.63 8.75 -13.93
N ASN A 270 16.75 8.28 -14.82
CA ASN A 270 17.06 7.48 -15.99
C ASN A 270 17.36 8.42 -17.18
N VAL A 271 18.53 8.27 -17.80
CA VAL A 271 18.96 9.14 -18.91
C VAL A 271 18.01 9.06 -20.12
N ARG A 272 17.31 7.93 -20.30
CA ARG A 272 16.25 7.79 -21.32
C ARG A 272 15.13 8.84 -21.16
N GLU A 273 14.87 9.25 -19.92
CA GLU A 273 13.85 10.23 -19.57
C GLU A 273 14.37 11.68 -19.52
N HIS A 274 15.64 11.90 -19.81
CA HIS A 274 16.21 13.25 -19.85
C HIS A 274 15.90 13.93 -21.20
N PRO A 275 15.86 15.27 -21.26
CA PRO A 275 15.84 16.00 -22.53
C PRO A 275 16.94 15.52 -23.46
N GLY A 276 16.62 15.08 -24.68
CA GLY A 276 17.56 14.50 -25.63
C GLY A 276 17.71 12.97 -25.56
N GLY A 277 17.19 12.33 -24.51
CA GLY A 277 17.19 10.88 -24.33
C GLY A 277 18.56 10.27 -24.07
N LEU A 278 18.65 8.95 -24.22
CA LEU A 278 19.86 8.17 -23.91
C LEU A 278 21.05 8.53 -24.81
N ALA A 279 20.79 8.70 -26.11
CA ALA A 279 21.83 8.80 -27.12
C ALA A 279 22.54 10.17 -27.11
N ASP A 280 21.79 11.25 -26.92
CA ASP A 280 22.34 12.61 -26.88
C ASP A 280 21.59 13.47 -25.84
N PRO A 281 21.78 13.21 -24.53
CA PRO A 281 21.08 13.95 -23.49
C PRO A 281 21.50 15.43 -23.54
N ARG A 282 20.57 16.33 -23.85
CA ARG A 282 20.80 17.78 -23.91
C ARG A 282 21.06 18.38 -22.52
N GLU A 283 20.35 17.90 -21.51
CA GLU A 283 20.55 18.25 -20.11
C GLU A 283 20.24 17.03 -19.23
N HIS A 284 21.00 16.81 -18.15
CA HIS A 284 20.67 15.75 -17.19
C HIS A 284 19.74 16.27 -16.10
N ILE A 285 18.72 15.48 -15.75
CA ILE A 285 17.81 15.82 -14.65
C ILE A 285 18.44 15.40 -13.31
N THR A 286 19.29 16.24 -12.74
CA THR A 286 19.85 16.04 -11.38
C THR A 286 18.74 16.03 -10.32
N PRO A 287 18.97 15.47 -9.11
CA PRO A 287 18.00 15.55 -8.01
C PRO A 287 17.54 16.99 -7.73
N GLN A 288 18.47 17.95 -7.77
CA GLN A 288 18.20 19.37 -7.52
C GLN A 288 17.38 20.02 -8.65
N LEU A 289 17.64 19.65 -9.90
CA LEU A 289 16.85 20.12 -11.04
C LEU A 289 15.44 19.54 -11.02
N TYR A 290 15.30 18.25 -10.70
CA TYR A 290 14.01 17.62 -10.50
C TYR A 290 13.20 18.33 -9.39
N ALA A 291 13.81 18.53 -8.22
CA ALA A 291 13.16 19.21 -7.11
C ALA A 291 12.69 20.63 -7.48
N ARG A 292 13.51 21.39 -8.23
CA ARG A 292 13.13 22.70 -8.76
C ARG A 292 11.92 22.62 -9.70
N ALA A 293 11.90 21.68 -10.64
CA ALA A 293 10.77 21.48 -11.54
C ALA A 293 9.49 21.10 -10.76
N PHE A 294 9.62 20.19 -9.79
CA PHE A 294 8.55 19.77 -8.92
C PHE A 294 7.96 20.94 -8.13
N ASN A 295 8.79 21.74 -7.45
CA ASN A 295 8.33 22.89 -6.65
C ASN A 295 7.61 23.95 -7.51
N LEU A 296 8.02 24.13 -8.78
CA LEU A 296 7.32 25.02 -9.72
C LEU A 296 5.95 24.44 -10.12
N ALA A 297 5.91 23.16 -10.52
CA ALA A 297 4.67 22.49 -10.90
C ALA A 297 3.68 22.41 -9.72
N TYR A 298 4.15 22.05 -8.53
CA TYR A 298 3.37 22.00 -7.30
C TYR A 298 2.65 23.33 -7.05
N ARG A 299 3.40 24.44 -7.03
CA ARG A 299 2.83 25.78 -6.79
C ARG A 299 1.80 26.17 -7.85
N ALA A 300 2.13 25.94 -9.13
CA ALA A 300 1.23 26.27 -10.23
C ALA A 300 -0.07 25.46 -10.19
N ILE A 301 0.01 24.14 -9.93
CA ILE A 301 -1.15 23.26 -9.80
C ILE A 301 -2.00 23.65 -8.58
N LYS A 302 -1.36 23.88 -7.42
CA LYS A 302 -2.06 24.23 -6.18
C LYS A 302 -2.80 25.56 -6.27
N ALA A 303 -2.30 26.51 -7.06
CA ALA A 303 -3.02 27.76 -7.35
C ALA A 303 -4.34 27.53 -8.12
N VAL A 304 -4.42 26.46 -8.92
CA VAL A 304 -5.63 26.11 -9.71
C VAL A 304 -6.60 25.25 -8.91
N LEU A 305 -6.08 24.23 -8.21
CA LEU A 305 -6.85 23.20 -7.51
C LEU A 305 -6.19 22.82 -6.18
N PRO A 306 -6.46 23.54 -5.07
CA PRO A 306 -5.72 23.36 -3.80
C PRO A 306 -5.86 21.97 -3.15
N ASN A 307 -7.02 21.32 -3.30
CA ASN A 307 -7.37 20.02 -2.70
C ASN A 307 -6.70 18.81 -3.38
N VAL A 308 -5.97 19.01 -4.48
CA VAL A 308 -5.25 17.94 -5.18
C VAL A 308 -3.99 17.50 -4.43
N ARG A 309 -3.64 16.22 -4.47
CA ARG A 309 -2.35 15.73 -3.96
C ARG A 309 -1.34 15.73 -5.09
N VAL A 310 -0.27 16.49 -4.97
CA VAL A 310 0.83 16.51 -5.94
C VAL A 310 1.99 15.75 -5.31
N VAL A 311 2.49 14.74 -6.00
CA VAL A 311 3.50 13.81 -5.50
C VAL A 311 4.65 13.66 -6.51
N PRO A 312 5.88 13.41 -6.05
CA PRO A 312 7.01 13.27 -6.95
C PRO A 312 6.88 12.00 -7.80
N GLY A 313 7.50 12.03 -8.98
CA GLY A 313 7.65 10.93 -9.89
C GLY A 313 8.51 9.82 -9.28
N ALA A 314 8.18 8.58 -9.64
CA ALA A 314 8.92 7.41 -9.18
C ALA A 314 10.34 7.41 -9.76
N VAL A 315 11.32 7.05 -8.94
CA VAL A 315 12.73 6.90 -9.37
C VAL A 315 12.91 5.51 -10.00
N ASP A 316 13.62 5.43 -11.12
CA ASP A 316 14.06 4.16 -11.73
C ASP A 316 14.97 3.42 -10.74
N PRO A 317 14.55 2.25 -10.23
CA PRO A 317 15.31 1.51 -9.22
C PRO A 317 16.52 0.78 -9.80
N TYR A 318 16.68 0.70 -11.11
CA TYR A 318 17.64 -0.18 -11.77
C TYR A 318 19.00 0.47 -12.08
N ASN A 319 19.20 1.76 -11.77
CA ASN A 319 20.50 2.45 -11.84
C ASN A 319 21.27 2.22 -13.16
N THR A 320 20.55 2.23 -14.29
CA THR A 320 21.00 1.43 -15.45
C THR A 320 22.04 2.12 -16.33
N THR A 321 22.09 3.47 -16.35
CA THR A 321 22.80 4.18 -17.43
C THR A 321 23.77 5.26 -16.94
N PRO A 322 25.04 5.27 -17.41
CA PRO A 322 25.97 6.38 -17.24
C PRO A 322 25.45 7.70 -17.84
N TRP A 323 25.66 8.80 -17.11
CA TRP A 323 25.30 10.13 -17.57
C TRP A 323 26.41 10.69 -18.47
N VAL A 324 26.27 10.48 -19.79
CA VAL A 324 27.32 10.72 -20.79
C VAL A 324 27.92 12.14 -20.74
N ARG A 325 27.10 13.19 -20.57
CA ARG A 325 27.61 14.58 -20.49
C ARG A 325 28.12 14.97 -19.11
N LEU A 326 27.85 14.17 -18.08
CA LEU A 326 28.29 14.41 -16.71
C LEU A 326 29.41 13.44 -16.31
N GLY A 327 30.37 13.22 -17.21
CA GLY A 327 31.55 12.38 -16.94
C GLY A 327 31.23 10.90 -16.73
N GLY A 328 30.08 10.41 -17.21
CA GLY A 328 29.69 9.00 -17.07
C GLY A 328 29.24 8.61 -15.66
N ILE A 329 28.90 9.58 -14.80
CA ILE A 329 28.40 9.32 -13.44
C ILE A 329 27.15 8.43 -13.47
N ARG A 330 27.01 7.56 -12.46
CA ARG A 330 25.79 6.80 -12.19
C ARG A 330 25.21 7.21 -10.85
N TYR A 331 23.98 7.72 -10.85
CA TYR A 331 23.32 8.14 -9.63
C TYR A 331 22.60 6.97 -8.97
N ARG A 332 23.07 6.53 -7.80
CA ARG A 332 22.40 5.45 -7.06
C ARG A 332 20.95 5.87 -6.77
N PRO A 333 19.93 5.04 -7.08
CA PRO A 333 18.53 5.41 -6.97
C PRO A 333 18.14 5.95 -5.58
N LEU A 334 18.60 5.29 -4.51
CA LEU A 334 18.33 5.76 -3.14
C LEU A 334 19.00 7.11 -2.84
N THR A 335 20.19 7.37 -3.37
CA THR A 335 20.88 8.66 -3.20
C THR A 335 20.14 9.75 -3.96
N TYR A 336 19.77 9.47 -5.22
CA TYR A 336 18.95 10.38 -6.03
C TYR A 336 17.64 10.72 -5.31
N PHE A 337 16.94 9.70 -4.82
CA PHE A 337 15.66 9.83 -4.13
C PHE A 337 15.77 10.66 -2.85
N LYS A 338 16.83 10.48 -2.06
CA LYS A 338 17.05 11.30 -0.85
C LYS A 338 17.32 12.75 -1.21
N GLU A 339 18.28 12.99 -2.09
CA GLU A 339 18.67 14.36 -2.46
C GLU A 339 17.54 15.12 -3.17
N MET A 340 16.70 14.44 -3.96
CA MET A 340 15.57 15.10 -4.60
C MET A 340 14.51 15.49 -3.56
N LEU A 341 14.26 14.64 -2.56
CA LEU A 341 13.32 14.95 -1.48
C LEU A 341 13.83 16.09 -0.60
N ASP A 342 15.12 16.11 -0.28
CA ASP A 342 15.74 17.20 0.49
C ASP A 342 15.61 18.57 -0.21
N GLY A 343 15.47 18.59 -1.54
CA GLY A 343 15.25 19.81 -2.32
C GLY A 343 13.79 20.19 -2.56
N ILE A 344 12.83 19.32 -2.23
CA ILE A 344 11.40 19.61 -2.41
C ILE A 344 10.89 20.36 -1.18
N GLU A 345 10.55 21.63 -1.35
CA GLU A 345 10.10 22.50 -0.25
C GLU A 345 8.64 22.22 0.16
N ALA A 346 7.89 21.57 -0.73
CA ALA A 346 6.44 21.39 -0.62
C ALA A 346 6.02 20.09 0.10
N LEU A 347 6.98 19.23 0.44
CA LEU A 347 6.84 17.97 1.18
C LEU A 347 7.60 18.10 2.49
#